data_AF-A0A4S4M0W2-F1
#
_entry.id   AF-A0A4S4M0W2-F1
#
_cell.length_a   1.000
_cell.length_b   1.000
_cell.length_c   1.000
_cell.angle_alpha   90.00
_cell.angle_beta   90.00
_cell.angle_gamma   90.00
#
_symmetry.space_group_name_H-M   'P 1'
#
loop_
_entity.id
_entity.type
_entity.pdbx_description
1 polymer ?
#
loop_
_entity_poly.entity_id
_entity_poly.type
_entity_poly.pdbx_seq_one_letter_code
_entity_poly.pdbx_strand_id
1 'polypeptide(L)'
;MNELETEVRRVNGNSLLSEEERLAKAGPLQEKLTQLAQKRHRKKCLDVATRNKLEGETISKYWSQINKDKKPRDVIFALKKPEPRREHEPEYEIDSKKMSNLARNYHENLQEAEPVINPLLRAEKTKALLDQIERKATDQQKEELKNELTENDVENALKKSQSGSAAGIDGATYDLWKTLNERFKEDERAEQPAFNVVKLLTAVFNDIERYGVDKDTGFADGWMCPIYKKNDRDEISNYRPITLLNTDYKLLTKALSVKLAMAAPTMIHENQAGFIPGRNIKDQTKLTRMMMEYAEATEHNEMIVALDQEKAYDKIAHDYLWRTLEAFEIPNNFTQTVRSLYEHATTKVMINGHLSKSFDVRRGSHWQKHSANRT
;
A
#
# COMPACT_ATOMS: atom_id res chain seq x y z
N MET A 1 21.35 -31.05 34.96
CA MET A 1 21.08 -31.32 33.52
C MET A 1 22.33 -31.88 32.88
N ASN A 2 23.45 -31.15 32.88
CA ASN A 2 24.73 -31.63 32.33
C ASN A 2 25.17 -32.99 32.89
N GLU A 3 25.02 -33.23 34.19
CA GLU A 3 25.34 -34.54 34.80
C GLU A 3 24.46 -35.68 34.26
N LEU A 4 23.15 -35.44 34.11
CA LEU A 4 22.22 -36.41 33.53
C LEU A 4 22.45 -36.63 32.03
N GLU A 5 22.81 -35.60 31.26
CA GLU A 5 23.19 -35.72 29.85
C GLU A 5 24.46 -36.55 29.68
N THR A 6 25.43 -36.36 30.58
CA THR A 6 26.69 -37.12 30.61
C THR A 6 26.41 -38.57 30.95
N GLU A 7 25.51 -38.83 31.90
CA GLU A 7 25.13 -40.17 32.31
C GLU A 7 24.33 -40.93 31.23
N VAL A 8 23.41 -40.26 30.53
CA VAL A 8 22.70 -40.84 29.37
C VAL A 8 23.67 -41.21 28.25
N ARG A 9 24.66 -40.34 27.96
CA ARG A 9 25.72 -40.66 26.98
C ARG A 9 26.58 -41.83 27.41
N ARG A 10 26.90 -41.93 28.71
CA ARG A 10 27.68 -43.02 29.29
C ARG A 10 26.96 -44.37 29.18
N VAL A 11 25.66 -44.40 29.50
CA VAL A 11 24.83 -45.62 29.43
C VAL A 11 24.63 -46.07 27.98
N ASN A 12 24.37 -45.14 27.05
CA ASN A 12 24.18 -45.47 25.63
C ASN A 12 25.47 -45.90 24.93
N GLY A 13 26.63 -45.38 25.37
CA GLY A 13 27.95 -45.72 24.81
C GLY A 13 28.60 -46.98 25.39
N ASN A 14 27.98 -47.64 26.38
CA ASN A 14 28.58 -48.80 27.04
C ASN A 14 28.36 -50.09 26.25
N SER A 15 29.39 -50.52 25.50
CA SER A 15 29.36 -51.70 24.62
C SER A 15 29.12 -53.03 25.34
N LEU A 16 29.30 -53.08 26.66
CA LEU A 16 29.14 -54.29 27.49
C LEU A 16 27.69 -54.58 27.90
N LEU A 17 26.77 -53.63 27.73
CA LEU A 17 25.35 -53.81 28.03
C LEU A 17 24.60 -54.28 26.79
N SER A 18 23.64 -55.20 26.96
CA SER A 18 22.71 -55.58 25.90
C SER A 18 21.81 -54.38 25.52
N GLU A 19 21.20 -54.43 24.34
CA GLU A 19 20.36 -53.33 23.85
C GLU A 19 19.16 -53.06 24.77
N GLU A 20 18.53 -54.12 25.30
CA GLU A 20 17.45 -54.04 26.29
C GLU A 20 17.90 -53.43 27.62
N GLU A 21 19.12 -53.74 28.07
CA GLU A 21 19.67 -53.17 29.31
C GLU A 21 20.02 -51.69 29.18
N ARG A 22 20.47 -51.24 28.00
CA ARG A 22 20.70 -49.82 27.71
C ARG A 22 19.40 -49.05 27.70
N LEU A 23 18.36 -49.58 27.04
CA LEU A 23 17.01 -48.99 27.02
C LEU A 23 16.42 -48.89 28.44
N ALA A 24 16.51 -49.95 29.24
CA ALA A 24 15.99 -49.97 30.60
C ALA A 24 16.69 -48.96 31.53
N LYS A 25 17.99 -48.69 31.34
CA LYS A 25 18.75 -47.73 32.14
C LYS A 25 18.68 -46.29 31.61
N ALA A 26 18.64 -46.10 30.29
CA ALA A 26 18.64 -44.77 29.66
C ALA A 26 17.24 -44.13 29.61
N GLY A 27 16.17 -44.92 29.47
CA GLY A 27 14.78 -44.43 29.38
C GLY A 27 14.38 -43.51 30.55
N PRO A 28 14.51 -43.95 31.82
CA PRO A 28 14.19 -43.12 32.97
C PRO A 28 15.03 -41.84 33.07
N LEU A 29 16.29 -41.89 32.62
CA LEU A 29 17.20 -40.75 32.61
C LEU A 29 16.81 -39.71 31.54
N GLN A 30 16.42 -40.16 30.35
CA GLN A 30 15.92 -39.30 29.27
C GLN A 30 14.57 -38.65 29.63
N GLU A 31 13.68 -39.38 30.27
CA GLU A 31 12.39 -38.84 30.73
C GLU A 31 12.60 -37.73 31.76
N LYS A 32 13.51 -37.95 32.72
CA LYS A 32 13.89 -36.95 33.73
C LYS A 32 14.57 -35.72 33.10
N LEU A 33 15.35 -35.92 32.04
CA LEU A 33 15.95 -34.82 31.27
C LEU A 33 14.87 -33.95 30.60
N THR A 34 13.90 -34.60 29.97
CA THR A 34 12.78 -33.96 29.28
C THR A 34 11.93 -33.14 30.24
N GLN A 35 11.61 -33.68 31.42
CA GLN A 35 10.88 -32.96 32.46
C GLN A 35 11.65 -31.72 32.96
N LEU A 36 12.96 -31.84 33.17
CA LEU A 36 13.81 -30.71 33.58
C LEU A 36 13.93 -29.63 32.50
N ALA A 37 14.03 -30.03 31.23
CA ALA A 37 14.05 -29.10 30.10
C ALA A 37 12.72 -28.33 29.99
N GLN A 38 11.59 -29.01 30.12
CA GLN A 38 10.25 -28.39 30.15
C GLN A 38 10.12 -27.41 31.32
N LYS A 39 10.57 -27.79 32.53
CA LYS A 39 10.51 -26.92 33.72
C LYS A 39 11.38 -25.67 33.55
N ARG A 40 12.58 -25.80 32.97
CA ARG A 40 13.47 -24.67 32.66
C ARG A 40 12.88 -23.74 31.59
N HIS A 41 12.27 -24.32 30.55
CA HIS A 41 11.60 -23.54 29.51
C HIS A 41 10.43 -22.74 30.08
N ARG A 42 9.53 -23.37 30.85
CA ARG A 42 8.42 -22.69 31.53
C ARG A 42 8.91 -21.56 32.44
N LYS A 43 9.98 -21.81 33.22
CA LYS A 43 10.58 -20.76 34.08
C LYS A 43 11.09 -19.58 33.26
N LYS A 44 11.84 -19.83 32.17
CA LYS A 44 12.28 -18.76 31.25
C LYS A 44 11.11 -17.97 30.66
N CYS A 45 10.06 -18.64 30.21
CA CYS A 45 8.86 -17.99 29.69
C CYS A 45 8.19 -17.11 30.74
N LEU A 46 8.06 -17.61 31.97
CA LEU A 46 7.48 -16.88 33.09
C LEU A 46 8.34 -15.66 33.46
N ASP A 47 9.66 -15.81 33.53
CA ASP A 47 10.60 -14.72 33.84
C ASP A 47 10.54 -13.62 32.76
N VAL A 48 10.48 -14.01 31.47
CA VAL A 48 10.32 -13.08 30.35
C VAL A 48 8.96 -12.36 30.39
N ALA A 49 7.88 -13.09 30.65
CA ALA A 49 6.54 -12.50 30.78
C ALA A 49 6.44 -11.54 31.97
N THR A 50 7.04 -11.92 33.10
CA THR A 50 7.08 -11.10 34.33
C THR A 50 7.91 -9.84 34.10
N ARG A 51 9.07 -9.96 33.44
CA ARG A 51 9.89 -8.81 33.05
C ARG A 51 9.16 -7.90 32.07
N ASN A 52 8.51 -8.45 31.05
CA ASN A 52 7.68 -7.65 30.14
C ASN A 52 6.50 -6.97 30.86
N LYS A 53 5.95 -7.56 31.93
CA LYS A 53 4.88 -6.94 32.72
C LYS A 53 5.40 -5.86 33.66
N LEU A 54 6.60 -6.04 34.23
CA LEU A 54 7.24 -5.07 35.13
C LEU A 54 7.92 -3.90 34.38
N GLU A 55 8.50 -4.18 33.22
CA GLU A 55 9.33 -3.23 32.44
C GLU A 55 8.71 -2.83 31.09
N GLY A 56 7.66 -3.53 30.63
CA GLY A 56 7.10 -3.34 29.28
C GLY A 56 6.10 -2.21 29.15
N GLU A 57 5.66 -1.60 30.26
CA GLU A 57 4.97 -0.30 30.23
C GLU A 57 5.98 0.84 30.31
N THR A 58 6.92 0.86 29.38
CA THR A 58 7.59 2.12 29.05
C THR A 58 6.73 2.84 28.00
N ILE A 59 6.57 4.16 28.14
CA ILE A 59 5.89 4.99 27.16
C ILE A 59 6.47 4.65 25.79
N SER A 60 5.69 3.94 24.98
CA SER A 60 6.18 3.43 23.70
C SER A 60 6.71 4.58 22.86
N LYS A 61 7.61 4.30 21.92
CA LYS A 61 8.06 5.32 20.97
C LYS A 61 6.86 6.04 20.35
N TYR A 62 5.77 5.32 20.08
CA TYR A 62 4.50 5.89 19.63
C TYR A 62 3.93 6.93 20.61
N TRP A 63 3.74 6.58 21.89
CA TRP A 63 3.23 7.53 22.90
C TRP A 63 4.19 8.71 23.15
N SER A 64 5.49 8.48 23.13
CA SER A 64 6.51 9.52 23.22
C SER A 64 6.48 10.46 22.00
N GLN A 65 6.09 9.95 20.83
CA GLN A 65 6.01 10.70 19.58
C GLN A 65 4.67 11.43 19.42
N ILE A 66 3.62 11.00 20.12
CA ILE A 66 2.35 11.74 20.26
C ILE A 66 2.59 13.05 21.01
N ASN A 67 3.37 13.01 22.10
CA ASN A 67 3.60 14.17 22.97
C ASN A 67 4.79 15.05 22.55
N LYS A 68 5.56 14.66 21.53
CA LYS A 68 6.62 15.51 20.97
C LYS A 68 5.99 16.57 20.09
N ASP A 69 6.34 17.84 20.33
CA ASP A 69 6.02 18.94 19.42
C ASP A 69 6.49 18.61 18.01
N LYS A 70 5.52 18.34 17.13
CA LYS A 70 5.78 18.12 15.70
C LYS A 70 5.90 19.49 15.05
N LYS A 71 7.11 20.06 15.05
CA LYS A 71 7.39 21.24 14.22
C LYS A 71 7.09 20.87 12.76
N PRO A 72 6.27 21.66 12.03
CA PRO A 72 6.01 21.40 10.62
C PRO A 72 7.34 21.35 9.88
N ARG A 73 7.59 20.25 9.16
CA ARG A 73 8.91 20.01 8.55
C ARG A 73 9.23 21.04 7.45
N ASP A 74 8.20 21.59 6.82
CA ASP A 74 8.25 22.69 5.86
C ASP A 74 7.01 23.58 6.05
N VAL A 75 7.18 24.75 6.66
CA VAL A 75 6.10 25.75 6.80
C VAL A 75 5.96 26.49 5.47
N ILE A 76 4.73 26.61 4.96
CA ILE A 76 4.42 27.50 3.83
C ILE A 76 4.16 28.89 4.41
N PHE A 77 5.04 29.85 4.13
CA PHE A 77 4.97 31.18 4.72
C PHE A 77 3.93 32.08 4.04
N ALA A 78 3.81 31.94 2.73
CA ALA A 78 2.87 32.68 1.91
C ALA A 78 2.48 31.86 0.69
N LEU A 79 1.30 32.15 0.14
CA LEU A 79 0.92 31.73 -1.21
C LEU A 79 0.44 32.95 -1.99
N LYS A 80 0.89 33.07 -3.23
CA LYS A 80 0.46 34.10 -4.15
C LYS A 80 -1.02 33.91 -4.50
N LYS A 81 -1.75 35.02 -4.51
CA LYS A 81 -3.15 35.04 -4.91
C LYS A 81 -3.26 35.01 -6.45
N PRO A 82 -4.16 34.20 -7.01
CA PRO A 82 -4.35 34.13 -8.46
C PRO A 82 -4.88 35.44 -9.05
N GLU A 83 -5.71 36.17 -8.29
CA GLU A 83 -6.30 37.45 -8.69
C GLU A 83 -5.88 38.56 -7.71
N PRO A 84 -4.83 39.33 -8.02
CA PRO A 84 -4.44 40.49 -7.20
C PRO A 84 -5.44 41.65 -7.39
N ARG A 85 -5.62 42.50 -6.37
CA ARG A 85 -6.51 43.68 -6.50
C ARG A 85 -5.98 44.71 -7.49
N ARG A 86 -4.69 44.66 -7.81
CA ARG A 86 -4.01 45.53 -8.78
C ARG A 86 -3.29 44.65 -9.79
N GLU A 87 -3.57 44.89 -11.08
CA GLU A 87 -3.17 44.04 -12.22
C GLU A 87 -1.65 43.82 -12.38
N HIS A 88 -0.81 44.57 -11.66
CA HIS A 88 0.66 44.52 -11.75
C HIS A 88 1.38 44.39 -10.41
N GLU A 89 0.66 44.18 -9.30
CA GLU A 89 1.28 43.94 -7.99
C GLU A 89 0.90 42.55 -7.48
N PRO A 90 1.84 41.60 -7.36
CA PRO A 90 1.54 40.29 -6.82
C PRO A 90 1.11 40.43 -5.35
N GLU A 91 -0.09 39.93 -5.04
CA GLU A 91 -0.57 39.82 -3.67
C GLU A 91 -0.33 38.42 -3.11
N TYR A 92 -0.05 38.35 -1.82
CA TYR A 92 0.20 37.12 -1.10
C TYR A 92 -0.80 36.94 0.04
N GLU A 93 -1.14 35.69 0.32
CA GLU A 93 -1.89 35.27 1.50
C GLU A 93 -0.93 34.59 2.48
N ILE A 94 -0.98 35.01 3.74
CA ILE A 94 -0.07 34.54 4.82
C ILE A 94 -0.84 33.81 5.93
N ASP A 95 -2.17 33.96 5.98
CA ASP A 95 -2.99 33.22 6.94
C ASP A 95 -3.10 31.76 6.50
N SER A 96 -2.69 30.83 7.36
CA SER A 96 -2.61 29.41 7.01
C SER A 96 -3.96 28.78 6.64
N LYS A 97 -5.06 29.26 7.24
CA LYS A 97 -6.41 28.79 6.91
C LYS A 97 -6.88 29.34 5.57
N LYS A 98 -6.54 30.58 5.21
CA LYS A 98 -6.83 31.12 3.88
C LYS A 98 -5.95 30.48 2.82
N MET A 99 -4.67 30.27 3.10
CA MET A 99 -3.75 29.53 2.22
C MET A 99 -4.27 28.12 1.92
N SER A 100 -4.77 27.37 2.92
CA SER A 100 -5.32 26.03 2.67
C SER A 100 -6.53 26.07 1.72
N ASN A 101 -7.40 27.08 1.84
CA ASN A 101 -8.51 27.27 0.90
C ASN A 101 -8.06 27.76 -0.48
N LEU A 102 -7.03 28.59 -0.58
CA LEU A 102 -6.44 28.99 -1.86
C LEU A 102 -5.88 27.78 -2.60
N ALA A 103 -5.12 26.94 -1.91
CA ALA A 103 -4.60 25.69 -2.46
C ALA A 103 -5.72 24.71 -2.83
N ARG A 104 -6.78 24.62 -2.02
CA ARG A 104 -8.00 23.86 -2.34
C ARG A 104 -8.62 24.33 -3.65
N ASN A 105 -8.85 25.64 -3.82
CA ASN A 105 -9.43 26.20 -5.05
C ASN A 105 -8.58 25.85 -6.27
N TYR A 106 -7.27 26.00 -6.16
CA TYR A 106 -6.34 25.62 -7.23
C TYR A 106 -6.50 24.13 -7.62
N HIS A 107 -6.52 23.22 -6.65
CA HIS A 107 -6.64 21.78 -6.92
C HIS A 107 -8.04 21.34 -7.35
N GLU A 108 -9.09 22.00 -6.88
CA GLU A 108 -10.47 21.80 -7.33
C GLU A 108 -10.62 22.20 -8.80
N ASN A 109 -10.07 23.36 -9.20
CA ASN A 109 -10.09 23.80 -10.59
C ASN A 109 -9.33 22.83 -11.51
N LEU A 110 -8.26 22.18 -11.03
CA LEU A 110 -7.56 21.13 -11.79
C LEU A 110 -8.40 19.87 -12.01
N GLN A 111 -9.46 19.65 -11.23
CA GLN A 111 -10.40 18.54 -11.46
C GLN A 111 -11.28 18.78 -12.68
N GLU A 112 -11.38 20.03 -13.14
CA GLU A 112 -12.17 20.35 -14.31
C GLU A 112 -11.47 19.91 -15.60
N ALA A 113 -12.20 19.13 -16.38
CA ALA A 113 -12.42 19.55 -17.75
C ALA A 113 -11.29 19.32 -18.75
N GLU A 114 -10.42 20.28 -19.10
CA GLU A 114 -9.96 20.48 -20.49
C GLU A 114 -11.02 20.03 -21.52
N PRO A 115 -11.88 20.95 -22.02
CA PRO A 115 -13.02 20.58 -22.85
C PRO A 115 -12.59 19.64 -23.97
N VAL A 116 -13.19 18.45 -24.00
CA VAL A 116 -12.93 17.48 -25.06
C VAL A 116 -13.44 18.11 -26.35
N ILE A 117 -12.50 18.61 -27.16
CA ILE A 117 -12.79 19.38 -28.38
C ILE A 117 -13.73 18.60 -29.30
N ASN A 118 -13.67 17.25 -29.29
CA ASN A 118 -14.61 16.39 -30.01
C ASN A 118 -14.83 15.05 -29.26
N PRO A 119 -15.93 14.89 -28.51
CA PRO A 119 -16.24 13.68 -27.74
C PRO A 119 -16.42 12.42 -28.61
N LEU A 120 -17.02 12.57 -29.79
CA LEU A 120 -17.25 11.46 -30.71
C LEU A 120 -15.92 10.92 -31.24
N LEU A 121 -15.04 11.81 -31.73
CA LEU A 121 -13.72 11.43 -32.20
C LEU A 121 -12.87 10.78 -31.10
N ARG A 122 -12.97 11.27 -29.85
CA ARG A 122 -12.29 10.65 -28.70
C ARG A 122 -12.81 9.22 -28.47
N ALA A 123 -14.12 9.01 -28.52
CA ALA A 123 -14.72 7.69 -28.33
C ALA A 123 -14.28 6.71 -29.43
N GLU A 124 -14.29 7.15 -30.69
CA GLU A 124 -13.82 6.36 -31.84
C GLU A 124 -12.33 6.00 -31.72
N LYS A 125 -11.46 6.97 -31.42
CA LYS A 125 -10.02 6.72 -31.24
C LYS A 125 -9.73 5.82 -30.05
N THR A 126 -10.44 6.02 -28.93
CA THR A 126 -10.33 5.15 -27.75
C THR A 126 -10.67 3.72 -28.11
N LYS A 127 -11.80 3.52 -28.82
CA LYS A 127 -12.21 2.19 -29.26
C LYS A 127 -11.18 1.56 -30.20
N ALA A 128 -10.74 2.29 -31.23
CA ALA A 128 -9.75 1.81 -32.19
C ALA A 128 -8.40 1.43 -31.54
N LEU A 129 -8.01 2.11 -30.46
CA LEU A 129 -6.81 1.77 -29.69
C LEU A 129 -7.03 0.51 -28.83
N LEU A 130 -8.15 0.43 -28.11
CA LEU A 130 -8.45 -0.70 -27.23
C LEU A 130 -8.73 -1.99 -28.00
N ASP A 131 -9.25 -1.90 -29.22
CA ASP A 131 -9.45 -3.04 -30.13
C ASP A 131 -8.11 -3.69 -30.56
N GLN A 132 -6.97 -3.01 -30.37
CA GLN A 132 -5.62 -3.57 -30.63
C GLN A 132 -5.11 -4.47 -29.49
N ILE A 133 -5.84 -4.57 -28.37
CA ILE A 133 -5.45 -5.44 -27.26
C ILE A 133 -5.70 -6.90 -27.65
N GLU A 134 -4.62 -7.61 -27.98
CA GLU A 134 -4.67 -9.03 -28.37
C GLU A 134 -4.76 -9.98 -27.16
N ARG A 135 -4.05 -9.65 -26.08
CA ARG A 135 -3.93 -10.51 -24.89
C ARG A 135 -4.88 -10.05 -23.79
N LYS A 136 -5.84 -10.89 -23.47
CA LYS A 136 -6.92 -10.63 -22.50
C LYS A 136 -6.86 -11.62 -21.34
N ALA A 137 -7.65 -11.39 -20.30
CA ALA A 137 -7.75 -12.32 -19.18
C ALA A 137 -8.23 -13.71 -19.65
N THR A 138 -7.60 -14.77 -19.16
CA THR A 138 -8.09 -16.15 -19.41
C THR A 138 -9.33 -16.44 -18.59
N ASP A 139 -10.10 -17.48 -18.93
CA ASP A 139 -11.30 -17.86 -18.18
C ASP A 139 -11.00 -18.19 -16.71
N GLN A 140 -9.84 -18.82 -16.45
CA GLN A 140 -9.38 -19.06 -15.08
C GLN A 140 -9.11 -17.74 -14.35
N GLN A 141 -8.42 -16.78 -14.98
CA GLN A 141 -8.12 -15.49 -14.36
C GLN A 141 -9.39 -14.67 -14.11
N LYS A 142 -10.36 -14.73 -15.03
CA LYS A 142 -11.66 -14.10 -14.85
C LYS A 142 -12.36 -14.69 -13.63
N GLU A 143 -12.34 -16.00 -13.45
CA GLU A 143 -12.96 -16.63 -12.29
C GLU A 143 -12.25 -16.28 -10.98
N GLU A 144 -10.91 -16.27 -10.98
CA GLU A 144 -10.12 -15.82 -9.84
C GLU A 144 -10.43 -14.37 -9.46
N LEU A 145 -10.55 -13.47 -10.44
CA LEU A 145 -10.90 -12.06 -10.24
C LEU A 145 -12.35 -11.86 -9.80
N LYS A 146 -13.27 -12.77 -10.14
CA LYS A 146 -14.66 -12.71 -9.69
C LYS A 146 -14.85 -13.08 -8.23
N ASN A 147 -14.04 -14.01 -7.72
CA ASN A 147 -14.12 -14.44 -6.33
C ASN A 147 -14.01 -13.23 -5.40
N GLU A 148 -14.59 -13.29 -4.21
CA GLU A 148 -14.40 -12.24 -3.20
C GLU A 148 -13.00 -12.31 -2.58
N LEU A 149 -12.60 -11.29 -1.82
CA LEU A 149 -11.38 -11.36 -1.02
C LEU A 149 -11.52 -12.37 0.13
N THR A 150 -10.44 -13.12 0.36
CA THR A 150 -10.32 -14.06 1.47
C THR A 150 -9.55 -13.43 2.65
N GLU A 151 -9.65 -14.02 3.83
CA GLU A 151 -8.85 -13.61 4.99
C GLU A 151 -7.34 -13.66 4.68
N ASN A 152 -6.89 -14.60 3.85
CA ASN A 152 -5.50 -14.69 3.44
C ASN A 152 -5.09 -13.53 2.51
N ASP A 153 -5.97 -13.06 1.63
CA ASP A 153 -5.68 -11.90 0.77
C ASP A 153 -5.49 -10.64 1.62
N VAL A 154 -6.37 -10.43 2.59
CA VAL A 154 -6.31 -9.30 3.54
C VAL A 154 -5.09 -9.39 4.44
N GLU A 155 -4.80 -10.58 4.98
CA GLU A 155 -3.63 -10.79 5.82
C GLU A 155 -2.32 -10.57 5.03
N ASN A 156 -2.26 -11.03 3.78
CA ASN A 156 -1.11 -10.80 2.90
C ASN A 156 -0.95 -9.33 2.52
N ALA A 157 -2.05 -8.62 2.27
CA ALA A 157 -2.02 -7.17 2.08
C ALA A 157 -1.45 -6.47 3.32
N LEU A 158 -1.93 -6.83 4.52
CA LEU A 158 -1.48 -6.28 5.79
C LEU A 158 0.01 -6.54 6.06
N LYS A 159 0.50 -7.76 5.80
CA LYS A 159 1.92 -8.13 5.92
C LYS A 159 2.80 -7.32 4.96
N LYS A 160 2.35 -7.09 3.73
CA LYS A 160 3.08 -6.33 2.70
C LYS A 160 3.02 -4.81 2.91
N SER A 161 2.15 -4.30 3.77
CA SER A 161 2.03 -2.87 4.08
C SER A 161 3.19 -2.35 4.92
N GLN A 162 3.66 -1.13 4.63
CA GLN A 162 4.80 -0.53 5.29
C GLN A 162 4.43 0.12 6.63
N SER A 163 5.11 -0.29 7.71
CA SER A 163 4.98 0.33 9.04
C SER A 163 5.57 1.74 9.09
N GLY A 164 5.07 2.58 9.99
CA GLY A 164 5.49 3.99 10.11
C GLY A 164 5.01 4.91 8.97
N SER A 165 4.07 4.44 8.14
CA SER A 165 3.39 5.27 7.14
C SER A 165 2.43 6.27 7.77
N ALA A 166 2.22 7.41 7.12
CA ALA A 166 1.20 8.38 7.52
C ALA A 166 -0.21 7.80 7.37
N ALA A 167 -1.07 8.13 8.33
CA ALA A 167 -2.48 7.79 8.37
C ALA A 167 -3.34 8.75 7.53
N GLY A 168 -4.59 8.36 7.28
CA GLY A 168 -5.60 9.21 6.69
C GLY A 168 -6.16 10.22 7.69
N ILE A 169 -7.42 10.60 7.50
CA ILE A 169 -8.11 11.58 8.35
C ILE A 169 -8.45 10.98 9.72
N ASP A 170 -8.66 9.66 9.76
CA ASP A 170 -8.98 8.90 10.97
C ASP A 170 -7.82 8.75 11.97
N GLY A 171 -6.59 9.02 11.52
CA GLY A 171 -5.37 8.84 12.32
C GLY A 171 -4.94 7.37 12.50
N ALA A 172 -5.65 6.39 11.93
CA ALA A 172 -5.31 4.98 12.05
C ALA A 172 -4.15 4.62 11.11
N THR A 173 -3.05 4.10 11.67
CA THR A 173 -1.87 3.67 10.91
C THR A 173 -1.91 2.15 10.65
N TYR A 174 -1.07 1.66 9.73
CA TYR A 174 -0.90 0.21 9.56
C TYR A 174 -0.41 -0.50 10.82
N ASP A 175 0.28 0.21 11.72
CA ASP A 175 0.78 -0.37 12.95
C ASP A 175 -0.36 -0.75 13.91
N LEU A 176 -1.49 -0.02 13.88
CA LEU A 176 -2.71 -0.41 14.58
C LEU A 176 -3.19 -1.78 14.10
N TRP A 177 -3.42 -1.93 12.78
CA TRP A 177 -3.94 -3.16 12.19
C TRP A 177 -3.01 -4.36 12.39
N LYS A 178 -1.69 -4.14 12.27
CA LYS A 178 -0.68 -5.18 12.53
C LYS A 178 -0.67 -5.61 13.99
N THR A 179 -0.70 -4.65 14.91
CA THR A 179 -0.72 -4.94 16.36
C THR A 179 -1.98 -5.72 16.74
N LEU A 180 -3.14 -5.35 16.20
CA LEU A 180 -4.39 -6.10 16.42
C LEU A 180 -4.32 -7.53 15.88
N ASN A 181 -3.70 -7.75 14.72
CA ASN A 181 -3.53 -9.09 14.15
C ASN A 181 -2.50 -9.92 14.94
N GLU A 182 -1.43 -9.31 15.43
CA GLU A 182 -0.47 -9.96 16.32
C GLU A 182 -1.14 -10.38 17.64
N ARG A 183 -1.94 -9.47 18.21
CA ARG A 183 -2.70 -9.72 19.43
C ARG A 183 -3.71 -10.86 19.26
N PHE A 184 -4.46 -10.86 18.16
CA PHE A 184 -5.35 -11.95 17.79
C PHE A 184 -4.64 -13.31 17.83
N LYS A 185 -3.48 -13.41 17.18
CA LYS A 185 -2.69 -14.65 17.14
C LYS A 185 -2.13 -15.06 18.49
N GLU A 186 -1.82 -14.11 19.37
CA GLU A 186 -1.36 -14.39 20.73
C GLU A 186 -2.49 -14.93 21.60
N ASP A 187 -3.64 -14.25 21.58
CA ASP A 187 -4.82 -14.65 22.36
C ASP A 187 -5.38 -16.00 21.88
N GLU A 188 -5.40 -16.26 20.57
CA GLU A 188 -5.77 -17.56 20.00
C GLU A 188 -4.83 -18.69 20.46
N ARG A 189 -3.51 -18.46 20.43
CA ARG A 189 -2.51 -19.42 20.95
C ARG A 189 -2.63 -19.67 22.45
N ALA A 190 -3.15 -18.69 23.19
CA ALA A 190 -3.38 -18.78 24.64
C ALA A 190 -4.77 -19.33 24.99
N GLU A 191 -5.59 -19.72 24.00
CA GLU A 191 -6.98 -20.16 24.17
C GLU A 191 -7.85 -19.12 24.91
N GLN A 192 -7.55 -17.83 24.70
CA GLN A 192 -8.30 -16.70 25.27
C GLN A 192 -9.34 -16.17 24.27
N PRO A 193 -10.35 -15.42 24.72
CA PRO A 193 -11.23 -14.69 23.81
C PRO A 193 -10.41 -13.77 22.90
N ALA A 194 -10.39 -14.08 21.60
CA ALA A 194 -9.55 -13.40 20.62
C ALA A 194 -10.41 -12.60 19.63
N PHE A 195 -9.99 -11.37 19.33
CA PHE A 195 -10.64 -10.50 18.34
C PHE A 195 -9.94 -10.64 16.98
N ASN A 196 -10.57 -11.36 16.04
CA ASN A 196 -10.00 -11.54 14.70
C ASN A 196 -10.23 -10.29 13.82
N VAL A 197 -9.27 -9.39 13.84
CA VAL A 197 -9.29 -8.16 13.02
C VAL A 197 -9.25 -8.44 11.52
N VAL A 198 -8.59 -9.52 11.08
CA VAL A 198 -8.49 -9.86 9.65
C VAL A 198 -9.86 -10.30 9.13
N LYS A 199 -10.58 -11.12 9.90
CA LYS A 199 -11.95 -11.53 9.57
C LYS A 199 -12.91 -10.36 9.53
N LEU A 200 -12.79 -9.41 10.47
CA LEU A 200 -13.59 -8.18 10.44
C LEU A 200 -13.32 -7.37 9.17
N LEU A 201 -12.04 -7.08 8.87
CA LEU A 201 -11.66 -6.32 7.67
C LEU A 201 -12.12 -7.03 6.40
N THR A 202 -12.01 -8.36 6.34
CA THR A 202 -12.50 -9.16 5.20
C THR A 202 -14.01 -9.02 5.03
N ALA A 203 -14.78 -9.06 6.12
CA ALA A 203 -16.22 -8.86 6.05
C ALA A 203 -16.59 -7.47 5.52
N VAL A 204 -15.90 -6.41 5.99
CA VAL A 204 -16.10 -5.03 5.51
C VAL A 204 -15.73 -4.90 4.04
N PHE A 205 -14.61 -5.50 3.62
CA PHE A 205 -14.16 -5.42 2.23
C PHE A 205 -15.10 -6.17 1.27
N ASN A 206 -15.61 -7.34 1.67
CA ASN A 206 -16.58 -8.07 0.85
C ASN A 206 -17.94 -7.36 0.80
N ASP A 207 -18.31 -6.63 1.85
CA ASP A 207 -19.49 -5.75 1.82
C ASP A 207 -19.32 -4.63 0.77
N ILE A 208 -18.16 -3.97 0.76
CA ILE A 208 -17.80 -2.96 -0.25
C ILE A 208 -17.74 -3.57 -1.66
N GLU A 209 -17.24 -4.80 -1.81
CA GLU A 209 -17.23 -5.49 -3.12
C GLU A 209 -18.64 -5.74 -3.66
N ARG A 210 -19.60 -6.05 -2.79
CA ARG A 210 -21.00 -6.35 -3.17
C ARG A 210 -21.83 -5.09 -3.41
N TYR A 211 -21.67 -4.08 -2.57
CA TYR A 211 -22.58 -2.93 -2.52
C TYR A 211 -21.92 -1.60 -2.89
N GLY A 212 -20.60 -1.57 -3.00
CA GLY A 212 -19.83 -0.35 -3.18
C GLY A 212 -19.52 0.36 -1.87
N VAL A 213 -18.74 1.44 -1.96
CA VAL A 213 -18.44 2.30 -0.81
C VAL A 213 -19.67 3.12 -0.46
N ASP A 214 -20.10 3.06 0.81
CA ASP A 214 -21.16 3.92 1.32
C ASP A 214 -20.67 5.37 1.44
N LYS A 215 -21.38 6.28 0.76
CA LYS A 215 -21.09 7.72 0.70
C LYS A 215 -21.10 8.42 2.08
N ASP A 216 -21.78 7.86 3.07
CA ASP A 216 -21.93 8.46 4.40
C ASP A 216 -20.76 8.08 5.35
N THR A 217 -19.87 7.17 4.94
CA THR A 217 -18.78 6.64 5.79
C THR A 217 -17.47 7.42 5.71
N GLY A 218 -17.26 8.21 4.65
CA GLY A 218 -15.98 8.86 4.38
C GLY A 218 -14.82 7.89 4.13
N PHE A 219 -15.10 6.62 3.80
CA PHE A 219 -14.07 5.59 3.60
C PHE A 219 -13.08 5.94 2.48
N ALA A 220 -13.56 6.60 1.41
CA ALA A 220 -12.75 7.08 0.30
C ALA A 220 -12.21 8.51 0.50
N ASP A 221 -12.48 9.15 1.64
CA ASP A 221 -12.02 10.51 1.89
C ASP A 221 -10.52 10.57 2.19
N GLY A 222 -9.89 11.63 1.71
CA GLY A 222 -8.47 11.88 1.92
C GLY A 222 -8.16 13.30 2.36
N TRP A 223 -6.93 13.51 2.80
CA TRP A 223 -6.40 14.85 3.01
C TRP A 223 -5.07 15.04 2.28
N MET A 224 -4.96 16.14 1.56
CA MET A 224 -3.83 16.48 0.73
C MET A 224 -2.84 17.35 1.48
N CYS A 225 -1.58 16.91 1.51
CA CYS A 225 -0.46 17.67 2.03
C CYS A 225 0.43 18.11 0.85
N PRO A 226 0.48 19.41 0.50
CA PRO A 226 1.38 19.91 -0.53
C PRO A 226 2.84 19.82 -0.08
N ILE A 227 3.69 19.17 -0.88
CA ILE A 227 5.14 19.05 -0.62
C ILE A 227 5.90 19.84 -1.68
N TYR A 228 6.71 20.81 -1.26
CA TYR A 228 7.49 21.65 -2.19
C TYR A 228 8.36 20.79 -3.13
N LYS A 229 8.32 21.10 -4.44
CA LYS A 229 9.08 20.38 -5.48
C LYS A 229 10.29 21.18 -5.96
N LYS A 230 10.04 22.36 -6.56
CA LYS A 230 11.04 23.23 -7.21
C LYS A 230 10.41 24.59 -7.56
N ASN A 231 11.21 25.57 -7.96
CA ASN A 231 10.81 26.94 -8.37
C ASN A 231 10.29 27.80 -7.20
N ASP A 232 9.44 28.79 -7.47
CA ASP A 232 8.91 29.71 -6.46
C ASP A 232 8.07 28.98 -5.41
N ARG A 233 8.35 29.25 -4.13
CA ARG A 233 7.66 28.67 -2.96
C ARG A 233 6.31 29.32 -2.70
N ASP A 234 6.08 30.50 -3.24
CA ASP A 234 4.80 31.18 -3.04
C ASP A 234 3.74 30.70 -4.06
N GLU A 235 4.13 29.89 -5.04
CA GLU A 235 3.22 29.36 -6.07
C GLU A 235 2.79 27.92 -5.74
N ILE A 236 1.50 27.68 -5.51
CA ILE A 236 0.99 26.34 -5.15
C ILE A 236 1.23 25.28 -6.24
N SER A 237 1.29 25.69 -7.50
CA SER A 237 1.57 24.82 -8.65
C SER A 237 2.95 24.15 -8.61
N ASN A 238 3.87 24.72 -7.83
CA ASN A 238 5.22 24.21 -7.60
C ASN A 238 5.33 23.17 -6.47
N TYR A 239 4.20 22.82 -5.85
CA TYR A 239 4.09 21.78 -4.83
C TYR A 239 3.52 20.49 -5.43
N ARG A 240 3.94 19.34 -4.89
CA ARG A 240 3.33 18.05 -5.20
C ARG A 240 2.13 17.83 -4.28
N PRO A 241 0.93 17.60 -4.82
CA PRO A 241 -0.19 17.18 -4.00
C PRO A 241 0.03 15.72 -3.56
N ILE A 242 0.15 15.47 -2.25
CA ILE A 242 0.18 14.10 -1.71
C ILE A 242 -1.09 13.90 -0.89
N THR A 243 -2.02 13.08 -1.40
CA THR A 243 -3.27 12.78 -0.70
C THR A 243 -3.10 11.58 0.21
N LEU A 244 -3.33 11.74 1.51
CA LEU A 244 -3.32 10.70 2.52
C LEU A 244 -4.75 10.18 2.73
N LEU A 245 -4.93 8.90 2.47
CA LEU A 245 -6.18 8.12 2.61
C LEU A 245 -6.10 7.27 3.88
N ASN A 246 -7.24 6.79 4.37
CA ASN A 246 -7.30 5.91 5.53
C ASN A 246 -6.59 4.57 5.22
N THR A 247 -6.03 3.94 6.25
CA THR A 247 -5.16 2.76 6.04
C THR A 247 -5.93 1.49 5.71
N ASP A 248 -7.18 1.39 6.13
CA ASP A 248 -8.13 0.36 5.71
C ASP A 248 -8.50 0.47 4.22
N TYR A 249 -8.76 1.67 3.68
CA TYR A 249 -8.88 1.90 2.24
C TYR A 249 -7.64 1.43 1.48
N LYS A 250 -6.46 1.74 2.01
CA LYS A 250 -5.20 1.30 1.41
C LYS A 250 -5.01 -0.21 1.48
N LEU A 251 -5.50 -0.87 2.54
CA LEU A 251 -5.47 -2.34 2.64
C LEU A 251 -6.37 -2.98 1.59
N LEU A 252 -7.60 -2.48 1.40
CA LEU A 252 -8.51 -2.95 0.36
C LEU A 252 -7.90 -2.80 -1.03
N THR A 253 -7.45 -1.60 -1.39
CA THR A 253 -6.81 -1.34 -2.69
C THR A 253 -5.54 -2.17 -2.89
N LYS A 254 -4.77 -2.44 -1.83
CA LYS A 254 -3.61 -3.33 -1.89
C LYS A 254 -4.02 -4.78 -2.17
N ALA A 255 -5.06 -5.28 -1.53
CA ALA A 255 -5.57 -6.63 -1.75
C ALA A 255 -6.09 -6.81 -3.19
N LEU A 256 -6.92 -5.87 -3.68
CA LEU A 256 -7.39 -5.82 -5.07
C LEU A 256 -6.23 -5.73 -6.07
N SER A 257 -5.24 -4.89 -5.79
CA SER A 257 -4.05 -4.74 -6.65
C SER A 257 -3.23 -6.02 -6.72
N VAL A 258 -3.04 -6.74 -5.60
CA VAL A 258 -2.33 -8.03 -5.60
C VAL A 258 -3.07 -9.05 -6.45
N LYS A 259 -4.40 -9.09 -6.35
CA LYS A 259 -5.26 -10.00 -7.12
C LYS A 259 -5.18 -9.72 -8.63
N LEU A 260 -5.31 -8.46 -9.04
CA LEU A 260 -5.15 -8.06 -10.45
C LEU A 260 -3.72 -8.34 -10.97
N ALA A 261 -2.72 -8.15 -10.13
CA ALA A 261 -1.33 -8.37 -10.48
C ALA A 261 -1.00 -9.84 -10.77
N MET A 262 -1.84 -10.80 -10.35
CA MET A 262 -1.69 -12.22 -10.72
C MET A 262 -2.04 -12.47 -12.20
N ALA A 263 -3.00 -11.74 -12.76
CA ALA A 263 -3.39 -11.85 -14.17
C ALA A 263 -2.49 -11.02 -15.11
N ALA A 264 -1.99 -9.88 -14.61
CA ALA A 264 -1.28 -8.87 -15.41
C ALA A 264 -0.12 -9.41 -16.29
N PRO A 265 0.75 -10.35 -15.85
CA PRO A 265 1.88 -10.82 -16.66
C PRO A 265 1.50 -11.48 -17.99
N THR A 266 0.29 -12.06 -18.07
CA THR A 266 -0.19 -12.73 -19.29
C THR A 266 -0.92 -11.78 -20.24
N MET A 267 -1.58 -10.75 -19.70
CA MET A 267 -2.33 -9.76 -20.46
C MET A 267 -1.43 -8.65 -21.02
N ILE A 268 -0.40 -8.25 -20.27
CA ILE A 268 0.45 -7.13 -20.62
C ILE A 268 1.65 -7.60 -21.44
N HIS A 269 1.95 -6.92 -22.54
CA HIS A 269 3.11 -7.22 -23.41
C HIS A 269 4.43 -7.27 -22.62
N GLU A 270 5.34 -8.17 -22.97
CA GLU A 270 6.57 -8.46 -22.21
C GLU A 270 7.53 -7.27 -22.05
N ASN A 271 7.56 -6.38 -23.06
CA ASN A 271 8.35 -5.15 -23.04
C ASN A 271 7.90 -4.15 -21.97
N GLN A 272 6.70 -4.29 -21.40
CA GLN A 272 6.24 -3.48 -20.27
C GLN A 272 6.78 -4.07 -18.96
N ALA A 273 7.92 -3.57 -18.49
CA ALA A 273 8.50 -4.03 -17.23
C ALA A 273 7.93 -3.33 -15.98
N GLY A 274 7.47 -2.08 -16.12
CA GLY A 274 7.00 -1.29 -14.98
C GLY A 274 5.74 -1.89 -14.33
N PHE A 275 5.78 -2.05 -13.01
CA PHE A 275 4.65 -2.47 -12.16
C PHE A 275 4.08 -3.88 -12.41
N ILE A 276 4.76 -4.73 -13.20
CA ILE A 276 4.35 -6.12 -13.43
C ILE A 276 5.19 -7.06 -12.56
N PRO A 277 4.57 -7.92 -11.72
CA PRO A 277 5.32 -8.89 -10.92
C PRO A 277 6.21 -9.79 -11.77
N GLY A 278 7.43 -10.04 -11.30
CA GLY A 278 8.41 -10.88 -11.99
C GLY A 278 9.18 -10.21 -13.13
N ARG A 279 8.88 -8.95 -13.47
CA ARG A 279 9.63 -8.20 -14.49
C ARG A 279 10.57 -7.18 -13.83
N ASN A 280 11.77 -7.02 -14.39
CA ASN A 280 12.77 -6.09 -13.87
C ASN A 280 13.09 -5.00 -14.90
N ILE A 281 13.19 -3.75 -14.44
CA ILE A 281 13.60 -2.63 -15.30
C ILE A 281 15.03 -2.81 -15.85
N LYS A 282 15.88 -3.53 -15.12
CA LYS A 282 17.26 -3.83 -15.56
C LYS A 282 17.29 -4.62 -16.86
N ASP A 283 16.32 -5.50 -17.09
CA ASP A 283 16.23 -6.29 -18.32
C ASP A 283 15.94 -5.37 -19.52
N GLN A 284 15.08 -4.37 -19.33
CA GLN A 284 14.78 -3.37 -20.36
C GLN A 284 15.97 -2.45 -20.64
N THR A 285 16.68 -1.98 -19.60
CA THR A 285 17.92 -1.20 -19.79
C THR A 285 18.98 -2.00 -20.55
N LYS A 286 19.14 -3.29 -20.23
CA LYS A 286 20.06 -4.18 -20.94
C LYS A 286 19.62 -4.38 -22.38
N LEU A 287 18.34 -4.59 -22.63
CA LEU A 287 17.78 -4.76 -23.97
C LEU A 287 18.02 -3.51 -24.84
N THR A 288 17.74 -2.31 -24.33
CA THR A 288 18.05 -1.05 -25.02
C THR A 288 19.52 -0.95 -25.38
N ARG A 289 20.42 -1.29 -24.44
CA ARG A 289 21.87 -1.28 -24.70
C ARG A 289 22.26 -2.28 -25.80
N MET A 290 21.73 -3.50 -25.76
CA MET A 290 22.01 -4.51 -26.79
C MET A 290 21.50 -4.08 -28.17
N MET A 291 20.35 -3.42 -28.25
CA MET A 291 19.86 -2.84 -29.52
C MET A 291 20.83 -1.78 -30.07
N MET A 292 21.33 -0.89 -29.20
CA MET A 292 22.32 0.12 -29.62
C MET A 292 23.62 -0.52 -30.12
N GLU A 293 24.15 -1.49 -29.39
CA GLU A 293 25.37 -2.23 -29.77
C GLU A 293 25.17 -3.02 -31.08
N TYR A 294 23.98 -3.59 -31.29
CA TYR A 294 23.63 -4.29 -32.53
C TYR A 294 23.53 -3.34 -33.73
N ALA A 295 22.88 -2.19 -33.57
CA ALA A 295 22.78 -1.18 -34.62
C ALA A 295 24.16 -0.67 -35.03
N GLU A 296 25.05 -0.42 -34.07
CA GLU A 296 26.45 -0.04 -34.31
C GLU A 296 27.22 -1.14 -35.04
N ALA A 297 27.11 -2.40 -34.59
CA ALA A 297 27.82 -3.52 -35.20
C ALA A 297 27.34 -3.87 -36.62
N THR A 298 26.09 -3.54 -36.96
CA THR A 298 25.50 -3.81 -38.28
C THR A 298 25.50 -2.60 -39.21
N GLU A 299 26.00 -1.44 -38.74
CA GLU A 299 25.98 -0.17 -39.47
C GLU A 299 24.56 0.28 -39.87
N HIS A 300 23.57 -0.08 -39.06
CA HIS A 300 22.20 0.37 -39.23
C HIS A 300 22.01 1.76 -38.61
N ASN A 301 21.48 2.71 -39.39
CA ASN A 301 21.08 4.02 -38.88
C ASN A 301 19.74 3.95 -38.16
N GLU A 302 19.77 3.78 -36.85
CA GLU A 302 18.58 3.73 -35.98
C GLU A 302 18.37 5.03 -35.17
N MET A 303 17.17 5.22 -34.62
CA MET A 303 16.81 6.36 -33.79
C MET A 303 16.11 5.89 -32.50
N ILE A 304 16.51 6.47 -31.36
CA ILE A 304 15.82 6.28 -30.09
C ILE A 304 14.83 7.42 -29.89
N VAL A 305 13.56 7.08 -29.68
CA VAL A 305 12.50 8.04 -29.33
C VAL A 305 12.14 7.87 -27.86
N ALA A 306 12.51 8.87 -27.05
CA ALA A 306 12.16 8.91 -25.62
C ALA A 306 10.89 9.75 -25.41
N LEU A 307 9.81 9.11 -24.99
CA LEU A 307 8.52 9.75 -24.71
C LEU A 307 8.26 9.75 -23.20
N ASP A 308 7.91 10.91 -22.64
CA ASP A 308 7.49 11.05 -21.25
C ASP A 308 6.10 11.70 -21.18
N GLN A 309 5.24 11.16 -20.33
CA GLN A 309 3.88 11.67 -20.14
C GLN A 309 3.83 12.60 -18.93
N GLU A 310 3.61 13.89 -19.20
CA GLU A 310 3.55 14.90 -18.15
C GLU A 310 2.34 14.67 -17.23
N LYS A 311 2.60 14.39 -15.94
CA LYS A 311 1.59 14.15 -14.89
C LYS A 311 0.58 13.06 -15.27
N ALA A 312 1.08 11.96 -15.85
CA ALA A 312 0.27 10.86 -16.38
C ALA A 312 -0.90 10.45 -15.47
N TYR A 313 -0.65 10.26 -14.17
CA TYR A 313 -1.66 9.80 -13.21
C TYR A 313 -2.75 10.82 -12.85
N ASP A 314 -2.43 12.12 -12.90
CA ASP A 314 -3.39 13.19 -12.60
C ASP A 314 -4.32 13.42 -13.79
N LYS A 315 -3.86 13.10 -15.00
CA LYS A 315 -4.58 13.32 -16.27
C LYS A 315 -5.39 12.12 -16.76
N ILE A 316 -5.37 10.98 -16.05
CA ILE A 316 -6.17 9.81 -16.45
C ILE A 316 -7.65 10.13 -16.25
N ALA A 317 -8.40 10.06 -17.34
CA ALA A 317 -9.86 10.14 -17.29
C ALA A 317 -10.43 8.78 -16.87
N HIS A 318 -11.35 8.78 -15.90
CA HIS A 318 -11.91 7.55 -15.36
C HIS A 318 -12.70 6.74 -16.40
N ASP A 319 -13.36 7.39 -17.36
CA ASP A 319 -14.06 6.72 -18.46
C ASP A 319 -13.13 5.83 -19.30
N TYR A 320 -11.91 6.33 -19.56
CA TYR A 320 -10.89 5.57 -20.28
C TYR A 320 -10.40 4.38 -19.46
N LEU A 321 -10.23 4.55 -18.14
CA LEU A 321 -9.85 3.45 -17.24
C LEU A 321 -10.88 2.32 -17.25
N TRP A 322 -12.18 2.64 -17.18
CA TRP A 322 -13.25 1.63 -17.21
C TRP A 322 -13.28 0.87 -18.53
N ARG A 323 -13.19 1.57 -19.66
CA ARG A 323 -13.10 0.96 -20.99
C ARG A 323 -11.86 0.09 -21.16
N THR A 324 -10.75 0.49 -20.55
CA THR A 324 -9.50 -0.29 -20.58
C THR A 324 -9.67 -1.61 -19.82
N LEU A 325 -10.26 -1.60 -18.62
CA LEU A 325 -10.53 -2.82 -17.85
C LEU A 325 -11.49 -3.76 -18.59
N GLU A 326 -12.52 -3.20 -19.24
CA GLU A 326 -13.45 -3.95 -20.09
C GLU A 326 -12.75 -4.59 -21.30
N ALA A 327 -11.85 -3.87 -21.97
CA ALA A 327 -11.09 -4.38 -23.12
C ALA A 327 -10.14 -5.54 -22.75
N PHE A 328 -9.60 -5.54 -21.53
CA PHE A 328 -8.85 -6.67 -20.97
C PHE A 328 -9.74 -7.83 -20.49
N GLU A 329 -11.06 -7.69 -20.61
CA GLU A 329 -12.08 -8.63 -20.13
C GLU A 329 -11.98 -8.90 -18.63
N ILE A 330 -11.61 -7.88 -17.86
CA ILE A 330 -11.68 -7.91 -16.40
C ILE A 330 -13.15 -8.01 -15.97
N PRO A 331 -13.51 -8.90 -15.03
CA PRO A 331 -14.89 -9.06 -14.61
C PRO A 331 -15.55 -7.76 -14.15
N ASN A 332 -16.83 -7.60 -14.48
CA ASN A 332 -17.57 -6.40 -14.13
C ASN A 332 -17.66 -6.17 -12.62
N ASN A 333 -17.81 -7.22 -11.80
CA ASN A 333 -17.85 -7.06 -10.34
C ASN A 333 -16.56 -6.41 -9.79
N PHE A 334 -15.39 -6.91 -10.20
CA PHE A 334 -14.10 -6.30 -9.85
C PHE A 334 -14.02 -4.84 -10.33
N THR A 335 -14.46 -4.59 -11.57
CA THR A 335 -14.47 -3.23 -12.15
C THR A 335 -15.40 -2.28 -11.38
N GLN A 336 -16.58 -2.74 -10.95
CA GLN A 336 -17.51 -1.95 -10.13
C GLN A 336 -16.94 -1.66 -8.74
N THR A 337 -16.25 -2.63 -8.12
CA THR A 337 -15.55 -2.39 -6.85
C THR A 337 -14.48 -1.31 -7.01
N VAL A 338 -13.65 -1.39 -8.07
CA VAL A 338 -12.64 -0.36 -8.31
C VAL A 338 -13.31 0.99 -8.56
N ARG A 339 -14.40 1.03 -9.34
CA ARG A 339 -15.15 2.24 -9.63
C ARG A 339 -15.72 2.90 -8.37
N SER A 340 -16.32 2.12 -7.46
CA SER A 340 -16.91 2.65 -6.22
C SER A 340 -15.86 3.31 -5.31
N LEU A 341 -14.58 2.90 -5.38
CA LEU A 341 -13.47 3.53 -4.67
C LEU A 341 -13.08 4.93 -5.19
N TYR A 342 -13.55 5.30 -6.38
CA TYR A 342 -13.38 6.64 -6.97
C TYR A 342 -14.65 7.48 -6.88
N GLU A 343 -15.82 6.86 -6.74
CA GLU A 343 -17.09 7.57 -6.64
C GLU A 343 -17.19 8.29 -5.29
N HIS A 344 -17.66 9.54 -5.33
CA HIS A 344 -17.90 10.38 -4.16
C HIS A 344 -16.68 10.63 -3.24
N ALA A 345 -15.46 10.32 -3.69
CA ALA A 345 -14.26 10.60 -2.93
C ALA A 345 -14.07 12.11 -2.78
N THR A 346 -13.92 12.58 -1.54
CA THR A 346 -13.62 13.98 -1.26
C THR A 346 -12.22 14.14 -0.68
N THR A 347 -11.62 15.31 -0.88
CA THR A 347 -10.33 15.63 -0.26
C THR A 347 -10.30 17.03 0.32
N LYS A 348 -9.46 17.22 1.35
CA LYS A 348 -9.20 18.50 2.02
C LYS A 348 -7.71 18.83 1.93
N VAL A 349 -7.34 20.08 1.70
CA VAL A 349 -5.92 20.47 1.71
C VAL A 349 -5.51 20.86 3.13
N MET A 350 -4.38 20.32 3.61
CA MET A 350 -3.76 20.70 4.88
C MET A 350 -2.53 21.57 4.62
N ILE A 351 -2.54 22.80 5.15
CA ILE A 351 -1.39 23.70 5.16
C ILE A 351 -1.13 24.14 6.60
N ASN A 352 0.11 23.94 7.07
CA ASN A 352 0.55 24.33 8.41
C ASN A 352 -0.38 23.89 9.55
N GLY A 353 -1.02 22.71 9.43
CA GLY A 353 -1.97 22.19 10.41
C GLY A 353 -3.42 22.68 10.25
N HIS A 354 -3.71 23.55 9.29
CA HIS A 354 -5.07 24.01 8.98
C HIS A 354 -5.63 23.26 7.76
N LEU A 355 -6.79 22.64 7.96
CA LEU A 355 -7.57 22.02 6.88
C LEU A 355 -8.44 23.04 6.15
N SER A 356 -8.54 22.89 4.83
CA SER A 356 -9.51 23.60 3.99
C SER A 356 -10.91 23.00 4.12
N LYS A 357 -11.88 23.59 3.42
CA LYS A 357 -13.13 22.88 3.06
C LYS A 357 -12.81 21.69 2.15
N SER A 358 -13.71 20.69 2.10
CA SER A 358 -13.60 19.57 1.16
C SER A 358 -13.93 20.01 -0.27
N PHE A 359 -13.44 19.23 -1.23
CA PHE A 359 -13.85 19.28 -2.64
C PHE A 359 -13.88 17.87 -3.22
N ASP A 360 -14.65 17.68 -4.30
CA ASP A 360 -14.82 16.38 -4.95
C ASP A 360 -13.58 16.03 -5.79
N VAL A 361 -13.12 14.79 -5.70
CA VAL A 361 -12.09 14.23 -6.59
C VAL A 361 -12.78 13.63 -7.80
N ARG A 362 -12.65 14.27 -8.97
CA ARG A 362 -13.35 13.85 -10.20
C ARG A 362 -12.41 13.29 -11.26
N ARG A 363 -11.09 13.44 -11.08
CA ARG A 363 -10.07 13.03 -12.06
C ARG A 363 -8.79 12.55 -11.40
N GLY A 364 -8.03 11.80 -12.19
CA GLY A 364 -6.76 11.24 -11.77
C GLY A 364 -6.93 10.08 -10.79
N SER A 365 -5.81 9.45 -10.45
CA SER A 365 -5.76 8.45 -9.39
C SER A 365 -5.34 9.08 -8.07
N HIS A 366 -5.84 8.56 -6.93
CA HIS A 366 -5.38 8.97 -5.61
C HIS A 366 -3.90 8.61 -5.42
N TRP A 367 -2.98 9.46 -5.89
CA TRP A 367 -1.57 9.13 -5.88
C TRP A 367 -0.94 9.35 -4.50
N GLN A 368 -0.41 8.27 -3.93
CA GLN A 368 0.45 8.28 -2.77
C GLN A 368 1.84 7.77 -3.12
N LYS A 369 2.88 8.50 -2.71
CA LYS A 369 4.25 7.99 -2.70
C LYS A 369 4.38 6.90 -1.63
N HIS A 370 4.02 5.65 -1.96
CA HIS A 370 4.38 4.48 -1.14
C HIS A 370 5.22 3.43 -1.87
N SER A 371 5.75 3.74 -3.05
CA SER A 371 6.49 2.73 -3.84
C SER A 371 7.72 3.22 -4.60
N ALA A 372 8.15 4.47 -4.45
CA ALA A 372 9.37 4.95 -5.14
C ALA A 372 10.70 4.64 -4.43
N ASN A 373 10.68 4.08 -3.22
CA ASN A 373 11.89 3.61 -2.53
C ASN A 373 11.94 2.08 -2.55
N ARG A 374 12.08 1.51 -3.74
CA ARG A 374 12.63 0.17 -4.05
C ARG A 374 12.46 -0.05 -5.55
N THR A 375 13.43 0.42 -6.32
CA THR A 375 13.78 -0.15 -7.63
C THR A 375 15.25 0.15 -7.88
#